data_AF-W7CM76-F1
#
_entry.id   AF-W7CM76-F1
#
_cell.length_a   1.000
_cell.length_b   1.000
_cell.length_c   1.000
_cell.angle_alpha   90.00
_cell.angle_beta   90.00
_cell.angle_gamma   90.00
#
_symmetry.space_group_name_H-M   'P 1'
#
loop_
_entity.id
_entity.type
_entity.pdbx_description
1 polymer ?
#
loop_
_entity_poly.entity_id
_entity_poly.type
_entity_poly.pdbx_seq_one_letter_code
_entity_poly.pdbx_strand_id
1 'polypeptide(L)'
;MSIIATDIKLDTILQNEEFKDLFQAQETKIEKTEIDSFMSECRREIGKSILQTFGLGMTYDQFKQGGNLTTLHNANNCVFANEEIKQQYTTKFDRKAYEKDFPKMRKELFKNNKIIKDDYTRKHLKKDSRTHIDHVVSAKSIHDNDKARLYMTADQRNDMATHHKNLAVTNGSVNQSKGAKSLEDWMHSSNKKTGYDNATTYGVDVKKNHRNR
;
A
#
# COMPACT_ATOMS: atom_id res chain seq x y z
N MET A 1 3.46 -43.80 -30.80
CA MET A 1 3.79 -44.84 -29.80
C MET A 1 3.38 -44.31 -28.45
N SER A 2 2.29 -44.86 -27.90
CA SER A 2 1.71 -44.47 -26.61
C SER A 2 2.43 -45.26 -25.51
N ILE A 3 3.11 -44.58 -24.59
CA ILE A 3 3.67 -45.21 -23.38
C ILE A 3 2.82 -44.74 -22.21
N ILE A 4 1.84 -45.60 -21.93
CA ILE A 4 1.06 -45.83 -20.71
C ILE A 4 1.38 -44.88 -19.55
N ALA A 5 0.52 -43.89 -19.36
CA ALA A 5 0.29 -43.30 -18.06
C ALA A 5 -0.44 -44.34 -17.20
N THR A 6 0.27 -44.96 -16.26
CA THR A 6 -0.41 -45.77 -15.24
C THR A 6 -0.82 -44.80 -14.13
N ASP A 7 -2.04 -44.30 -14.23
CA ASP A 7 -2.72 -43.65 -13.11
C ASP A 7 -2.74 -44.64 -11.95
N ILE A 8 -1.94 -44.37 -10.94
CA ILE A 8 -1.98 -45.10 -9.67
C ILE A 8 -3.31 -44.72 -9.02
N LYS A 9 -4.33 -45.55 -9.23
CA LYS A 9 -5.63 -45.38 -8.60
C LYS A 9 -5.48 -45.66 -7.11
N LEU A 10 -5.59 -44.60 -6.32
CA LEU A 10 -5.56 -44.62 -4.86
C LEU A 10 -6.49 -45.70 -4.29
N ASP A 11 -7.65 -45.92 -4.92
CA ASP A 11 -8.63 -46.93 -4.54
C ASP A 11 -8.14 -48.37 -4.67
N THR A 12 -7.22 -48.65 -5.59
CA THR A 12 -6.65 -50.01 -5.81
C THR A 12 -5.59 -50.35 -4.77
N ILE A 13 -4.85 -49.35 -4.27
CA ILE A 13 -3.86 -49.55 -3.19
C ILE A 13 -4.59 -49.78 -1.85
N LEU A 14 -5.71 -49.09 -1.61
CA LEU A 14 -6.51 -49.22 -0.39
C LEU A 14 -7.31 -50.53 -0.28
N GLN A 15 -7.38 -51.31 -1.37
CA GLN A 15 -8.08 -52.61 -1.42
C GLN A 15 -7.16 -53.82 -1.27
N ASN A 16 -5.84 -53.63 -1.18
CA ASN A 16 -4.91 -54.71 -0.93
C ASN A 16 -4.93 -55.07 0.57
N GLU A 17 -5.34 -56.30 0.90
CA GLU A 17 -5.49 -56.78 2.28
C GLU A 17 -4.17 -56.76 3.07
N GLU A 18 -3.02 -57.04 2.44
CA GLU A 18 -1.71 -56.91 3.11
C GLU A 18 -1.38 -55.45 3.45
N PHE A 19 -1.83 -54.50 2.62
CA PHE A 19 -1.70 -53.07 2.88
C PHE A 19 -2.67 -52.59 3.95
N LYS A 20 -3.87 -53.20 4.02
CA LYS A 20 -4.92 -52.86 4.97
C LYS A 20 -4.56 -53.30 6.38
N ASP A 21 -3.96 -54.48 6.53
CA ASP A 21 -3.45 -55.00 7.81
C ASP A 21 -2.25 -54.17 8.33
N LEU A 22 -1.38 -53.69 7.42
CA LEU A 22 -0.27 -52.81 7.78
C LEU A 22 -0.73 -51.48 8.40
N PHE A 23 -1.88 -50.94 7.95
CA PHE A 23 -2.49 -49.73 8.51
C PHE A 23 -3.45 -50.00 9.68
N GLN A 24 -4.16 -51.14 9.72
CA GLN A 24 -5.04 -51.51 10.84
C GLN A 24 -4.24 -51.87 12.11
N ALA A 25 -3.03 -52.40 11.99
CA ALA A 25 -2.13 -52.62 13.13
C ALA A 25 -1.54 -51.32 13.71
N GLN A 26 -1.70 -50.19 13.02
CA GLN A 26 -1.21 -48.86 13.41
C GLN A 26 -2.34 -47.82 13.48
N GLU A 27 -3.48 -48.16 14.07
CA GLU A 27 -4.42 -47.14 14.59
C GLU A 27 -3.83 -46.34 15.79
N THR A 28 -2.51 -46.15 15.83
CA THR A 28 -1.96 -44.95 16.42
C THR A 28 -2.56 -43.79 15.65
N LYS A 29 -3.26 -42.89 16.35
CA LYS A 29 -3.58 -41.55 15.84
C LYS A 29 -2.27 -40.94 15.34
N ILE A 30 -1.97 -41.12 14.05
CA ILE A 30 -0.86 -40.44 13.42
C ILE A 30 -1.23 -38.98 13.53
N GLU A 31 -0.54 -38.26 14.42
CA GLU A 31 -0.88 -36.89 14.65
C GLU A 31 -0.70 -36.15 13.33
N LYS A 32 -1.60 -35.21 13.04
CA LYS A 32 -1.55 -34.41 11.81
C LYS A 32 -0.16 -33.79 11.58
N THR A 33 0.56 -33.51 12.67
CA THR A 33 1.96 -33.06 12.74
C THR A 33 2.96 -34.04 12.12
N GLU A 34 2.82 -35.34 12.34
CA GLU A 34 3.71 -36.38 11.78
C GLU A 34 3.50 -36.53 10.27
N ILE A 35 2.24 -36.48 9.81
CA ILE A 35 1.89 -36.48 8.38
C ILE A 35 2.41 -35.20 7.71
N ASP A 36 2.22 -34.03 8.33
CA ASP A 36 2.71 -32.76 7.82
C ASP A 36 4.25 -32.75 7.70
N SER A 37 4.94 -33.34 8.69
CA SER A 37 6.39 -33.50 8.71
C SER A 37 6.87 -34.42 7.58
N PHE A 38 6.29 -35.61 7.46
CA PHE A 38 6.61 -36.56 6.38
C PHE A 38 6.38 -35.94 5.00
N MET A 39 5.24 -35.27 4.79
CA MET A 39 4.93 -34.59 3.54
C MET A 39 5.91 -33.43 3.25
N SER A 40 6.41 -32.76 4.28
CA SER A 40 7.46 -31.74 4.15
C SER A 40 8.78 -32.34 3.67
N GLU A 41 9.18 -33.49 4.21
CA GLU A 41 10.39 -34.20 3.80
C GLU A 41 10.30 -34.72 2.36
N CYS A 42 9.18 -35.32 1.97
CA CYS A 42 8.97 -35.74 0.57
C CYS A 42 9.06 -34.55 -0.40
N ARG A 43 8.41 -33.42 -0.07
CA ARG A 43 8.50 -32.20 -0.90
C ARG A 43 9.95 -31.71 -1.03
N ARG A 44 10.71 -31.75 0.07
CA ARG A 44 12.12 -31.36 0.07
C ARG A 44 12.96 -32.23 -0.86
N GLU A 45 12.83 -33.56 -0.76
CA GLU A 45 13.66 -34.47 -1.55
C GLU A 45 13.29 -34.48 -3.05
N ILE A 46 11.99 -34.41 -3.37
CA ILE A 46 11.54 -34.23 -4.76
C ILE A 46 12.06 -32.89 -5.32
N GLY A 47 11.94 -31.81 -4.55
CA GLY A 47 12.43 -30.49 -4.94
C GLY A 47 13.94 -30.48 -5.21
N LYS A 48 14.74 -31.09 -4.32
CA LYS A 48 16.20 -31.24 -4.52
C LYS A 48 16.53 -32.02 -5.78
N SER A 49 15.85 -33.15 -6.03
CA SER A 49 16.10 -33.98 -7.22
C SER A 49 15.83 -33.22 -8.52
N ILE A 50 14.72 -32.48 -8.60
CA ILE A 50 14.40 -31.61 -9.74
C ILE A 50 15.49 -30.55 -9.93
N LEU A 51 15.86 -29.84 -8.85
CA LEU A 51 16.87 -28.78 -8.94
C LEU A 51 18.25 -29.30 -9.34
N GLN A 52 18.65 -30.47 -8.83
CA GLN A 52 19.88 -31.12 -9.25
C GLN A 52 19.85 -31.51 -10.73
N THR A 53 18.73 -32.08 -11.21
CA THR A 53 18.54 -32.47 -12.61
C THR A 53 18.72 -31.28 -13.56
N PHE A 54 18.24 -30.10 -13.17
CA PHE A 54 18.38 -28.86 -13.96
C PHE A 54 19.63 -28.04 -13.62
N GLY A 55 20.55 -28.54 -12.78
CA GLY A 55 21.76 -27.81 -12.38
C GLY A 55 21.52 -26.58 -11.48
N LEU A 56 20.29 -26.42 -10.97
CA LEU A 56 19.86 -25.33 -10.08
C LEU A 56 20.10 -25.65 -8.59
N GLY A 57 20.65 -26.83 -8.29
CA GLY A 57 20.96 -27.24 -6.90
C GLY A 57 21.89 -26.27 -6.17
N MET A 58 22.82 -25.61 -6.88
CA MET A 58 23.74 -24.62 -6.31
C MET A 58 23.03 -23.35 -5.79
N THR A 59 21.82 -23.07 -6.28
CA THR A 59 21.06 -21.88 -5.93
C THR A 59 19.81 -22.21 -5.10
N TYR A 60 19.69 -23.44 -4.58
CA TYR A 60 18.50 -23.85 -3.84
C TYR A 60 18.21 -22.94 -2.64
N ASP A 61 19.25 -22.63 -1.87
CA ASP A 61 19.13 -21.77 -0.69
C ASP A 61 18.95 -20.28 -1.04
N GLN A 62 19.06 -19.92 -2.32
CA GLN A 62 18.89 -18.56 -2.82
C GLN A 62 17.43 -18.25 -3.22
N PHE A 63 16.57 -19.27 -3.29
CA PHE A 63 15.15 -19.08 -3.59
C PHE A 63 14.44 -18.46 -2.38
N LYS A 64 14.24 -17.15 -2.46
CA LYS A 64 13.40 -16.40 -1.51
C LYS A 64 11.97 -16.42 -1.98
N GLN A 65 11.03 -16.43 -1.03
CA GLN A 65 9.62 -16.18 -1.34
C GLN A 65 9.51 -14.84 -2.09
N GLY A 66 8.87 -14.85 -3.27
CA GLY A 66 8.78 -13.66 -4.14
C GLY A 66 10.00 -13.38 -5.03
N GLY A 67 11.10 -14.14 -4.89
CA GLY A 67 12.31 -13.99 -5.70
C GLY A 67 13.03 -12.65 -5.49
N ASN A 68 13.72 -12.18 -6.53
CA ASN A 68 14.49 -10.92 -6.50
C ASN A 68 13.66 -9.67 -6.79
N LEU A 69 12.34 -9.80 -6.93
CA LEU A 69 11.44 -8.70 -7.29
C LEU A 69 10.32 -8.57 -6.27
N THR A 70 10.17 -7.38 -5.71
CA THR A 70 9.01 -7.05 -4.86
C THR A 70 7.87 -6.59 -5.75
N THR A 71 6.85 -7.43 -5.94
CA THR A 71 5.57 -7.01 -6.54
C THR A 71 4.68 -6.36 -5.48
N LEU A 72 3.61 -5.68 -5.91
CA LEU A 72 2.60 -5.15 -4.99
C LEU A 72 1.95 -6.24 -4.13
N HIS A 73 1.69 -7.42 -4.72
CA HIS A 73 1.16 -8.57 -3.99
C HIS A 73 2.15 -9.06 -2.92
N ASN A 74 3.44 -9.16 -3.26
CA ASN A 74 4.47 -9.56 -2.31
C ASN A 74 4.58 -8.55 -1.16
N ALA A 75 4.65 -7.26 -1.48
CA ALA A 75 4.76 -6.18 -0.50
C ALA A 75 3.56 -6.15 0.48
N ASN A 76 2.33 -6.36 -0.03
CA ASN A 76 1.12 -6.45 0.79
C ASN A 76 1.13 -7.65 1.75
N ASN A 77 1.85 -8.71 1.39
CA ASN A 77 2.06 -9.89 2.24
C ASN A 77 3.38 -9.82 3.04
N CYS A 78 3.99 -8.64 3.15
CA CYS A 78 5.26 -8.43 3.85
C CYS A 78 6.46 -9.23 3.30
N VAL A 79 6.42 -9.59 2.02
CA VAL A 79 7.49 -10.29 1.30
C VAL A 79 8.25 -9.29 0.43
N PHE A 80 9.56 -9.14 0.67
CA PHE A 80 10.40 -8.15 0.01
C PHE A 80 11.69 -8.78 -0.52
N ALA A 81 12.15 -8.31 -1.69
CA ALA A 81 13.40 -8.76 -2.29
C ALA A 81 14.65 -8.37 -1.47
N ASN A 82 14.60 -7.22 -0.79
CA ASN A 82 15.68 -6.71 0.05
C ASN A 82 15.16 -5.78 1.16
N GLU A 83 16.03 -5.45 2.13
CA GLU A 83 15.69 -4.62 3.28
C GLU A 83 15.46 -3.14 2.94
N GLU A 84 16.06 -2.61 1.86
CA GLU A 84 15.86 -1.23 1.44
C GLU A 84 14.41 -0.99 0.99
N ILE A 85 13.90 -1.85 0.11
CA ILE A 85 12.51 -1.81 -0.36
C ILE A 85 11.55 -1.99 0.82
N LYS A 86 11.87 -2.90 1.75
CA LYS A 86 11.08 -3.11 2.97
C LYS A 86 11.06 -1.85 3.83
N GLN A 87 12.19 -1.19 4.05
CA GLN A 87 12.24 0.07 4.81
C GLN A 87 11.43 1.17 4.13
N GLN A 88 11.61 1.37 2.83
CA GLN A 88 10.84 2.34 2.04
C GLN A 88 9.33 2.06 2.11
N TYR A 89 8.94 0.79 2.00
CA TYR A 89 7.55 0.34 2.01
C TYR A 89 6.94 0.32 3.41
N THR A 90 7.72 0.32 4.49
CA THR A 90 7.19 0.26 5.88
C THR A 90 7.37 1.56 6.64
N THR A 91 8.14 2.51 6.09
CA THR A 91 8.34 3.85 6.67
C THR A 91 7.01 4.47 7.03
N LYS A 92 6.93 5.03 8.25
CA LYS A 92 5.74 5.71 8.75
C LYS A 92 5.66 7.12 8.19
N PHE A 93 4.42 7.60 8.02
CA PHE A 93 4.16 8.96 7.59
C PHE A 93 4.72 9.97 8.59
N ASP A 94 5.59 10.88 8.13
CA ASP A 94 6.00 12.08 8.86
C ASP A 94 5.55 13.32 8.10
N ARG A 95 4.60 14.05 8.70
CA ARG A 95 4.08 15.30 8.13
C ARG A 95 5.16 16.36 7.91
N LYS A 96 6.15 16.45 8.82
CA LYS A 96 7.18 17.50 8.75
C LYS A 96 8.05 17.36 7.51
N ALA A 97 8.28 16.13 7.04
CA ALA A 97 9.02 15.88 5.81
C ALA A 97 8.34 16.51 4.59
N TYR A 98 6.99 16.43 4.52
CA TYR A 98 6.21 16.93 3.38
C TYR A 98 5.93 18.43 3.41
N GLU A 99 5.91 19.04 4.60
CA GLU A 99 5.52 20.45 4.78
C GLU A 99 6.70 21.36 5.16
N LYS A 100 7.94 20.87 5.06
CA LYS A 100 9.16 21.58 5.48
C LYS A 100 9.28 22.99 4.89
N ASP A 101 8.93 23.14 3.61
CA ASP A 101 9.08 24.40 2.87
C ASP A 101 7.85 25.32 2.94
N PHE A 102 6.74 24.88 3.54
CA PHE A 102 5.51 25.66 3.64
C PHE A 102 5.71 27.03 4.31
N PRO A 103 6.50 27.17 5.40
CA PRO A 103 6.78 28.47 5.98
C PRO A 103 7.48 29.43 5.01
N LYS A 104 8.39 28.92 4.17
CA LYS A 104 9.09 29.71 3.15
C LYS A 104 8.15 30.11 2.02
N MET A 105 7.40 29.15 1.47
CA MET A 105 6.41 29.38 0.42
C MET A 105 5.36 30.41 0.84
N ARG A 106 4.87 30.34 2.09
CA ARG A 106 3.91 31.31 2.62
C ARG A 106 4.51 32.71 2.74
N LYS A 107 5.76 32.84 3.19
CA LYS A 107 6.45 34.13 3.24
C LYS A 107 6.60 34.75 1.85
N GLU A 108 6.96 33.96 0.85
CA GLU A 108 7.06 34.40 -0.54
C GLU A 108 5.69 34.81 -1.11
N LEU A 109 4.65 34.01 -0.87
CA LEU A 109 3.29 34.31 -1.25
C LEU A 109 2.82 35.68 -0.71
N PHE A 110 3.13 35.99 0.56
CA PHE A 110 2.74 37.26 1.19
C PHE A 110 3.50 38.47 0.66
N LYS A 111 4.76 38.28 0.26
CA LYS A 111 5.60 39.33 -0.34
C LYS A 111 5.13 39.66 -1.76
N ASN A 112 4.90 38.63 -2.58
CA ASN A 112 4.71 38.79 -4.02
C ASN A 112 3.29 39.20 -4.42
N ASN A 113 2.28 38.93 -3.57
CA ASN A 113 0.88 39.18 -3.91
C ASN A 113 0.29 40.31 -3.08
N LYS A 114 -0.24 41.37 -3.69
CA LYS A 114 -0.99 42.41 -2.96
C LYS A 114 -2.28 41.84 -2.35
N ILE A 115 -2.99 41.02 -3.11
CA ILE A 115 -4.25 40.39 -2.73
C ILE A 115 -4.10 38.87 -2.92
N ILE A 116 -4.48 38.10 -1.90
CA ILE A 116 -4.50 36.64 -1.95
C ILE A 116 -5.96 36.20 -1.91
N LYS A 117 -6.36 35.35 -2.84
CA LYS A 117 -7.69 34.74 -2.85
C LYS A 117 -7.58 33.29 -2.40
N ASP A 118 -8.55 32.86 -1.60
CA ASP A 118 -8.67 31.47 -1.19
C ASP A 118 -8.98 30.60 -2.41
N ASP A 119 -8.24 29.51 -2.60
CA ASP A 119 -8.42 28.64 -3.76
C ASP A 119 -9.73 27.85 -3.70
N TYR A 120 -10.21 27.54 -2.49
CA TYR A 120 -11.46 26.80 -2.29
C TYR A 120 -12.69 27.71 -2.23
N THR A 121 -12.61 28.84 -1.54
CA THR A 121 -13.77 29.72 -1.27
C THR A 121 -13.78 31.01 -2.08
N ARG A 122 -12.67 31.35 -2.74
CA ARG A 122 -12.46 32.58 -3.54
C ARG A 122 -12.55 33.89 -2.76
N LYS A 123 -12.77 33.82 -1.45
CA LYS A 123 -12.77 34.96 -0.53
C LYS A 123 -11.34 35.53 -0.40
N HIS A 124 -11.25 36.81 -0.04
CA HIS A 124 -9.96 37.42 0.24
C HIS A 124 -9.36 36.87 1.53
N LEU A 125 -8.09 36.46 1.45
CA LEU A 125 -7.32 35.98 2.58
C LEU A 125 -6.48 37.10 3.20
N LYS A 126 -6.36 37.05 4.52
CA LYS A 126 -5.48 37.94 5.29
C LYS A 126 -4.06 37.43 5.23
N LYS A 127 -3.07 38.32 5.17
CA LYS A 127 -1.64 37.97 5.20
C LYS A 127 -1.15 37.71 6.63
N ASP A 128 -1.75 36.74 7.30
CA ASP A 128 -1.45 36.37 8.67
C ASP A 128 -1.33 34.85 8.85
N SER A 129 -1.21 34.40 10.10
CA SER A 129 -1.07 32.98 10.45
C SER A 129 -2.26 32.12 10.03
N ARG A 130 -3.43 32.71 9.74
CA ARG A 130 -4.64 31.99 9.31
C ARG A 130 -4.63 31.63 7.83
N THR A 131 -3.68 32.12 7.05
CA THR A 131 -3.51 31.66 5.66
C THR A 131 -2.54 30.49 5.63
N HIS A 132 -3.05 29.35 5.19
CA HIS A 132 -2.33 28.09 5.11
C HIS A 132 -2.10 27.70 3.64
N ILE A 133 -1.07 26.90 3.42
CA ILE A 133 -0.91 26.11 2.20
C ILE A 133 -1.44 24.71 2.56
N ASP A 134 -2.36 24.20 1.75
CA ASP A 134 -3.01 22.91 1.91
C ASP A 134 -2.64 21.98 0.77
N HIS A 135 -2.60 20.68 1.06
CA HIS A 135 -2.51 19.65 0.03
C HIS A 135 -3.93 19.25 -0.40
N VAL A 136 -4.26 19.45 -1.68
CA VAL A 136 -5.56 19.07 -2.25
C VAL A 136 -5.79 17.57 -2.04
N VAL A 137 -4.85 16.74 -2.49
CA VAL A 137 -4.67 15.34 -2.08
C VAL A 137 -3.67 15.30 -0.93
N SER A 138 -4.11 14.83 0.24
CA SER A 138 -3.29 14.90 1.45
C SER A 138 -1.96 14.13 1.30
N ALA A 139 -0.89 14.69 1.86
CA ALA A 139 0.43 14.03 1.86
C ALA A 139 0.36 12.63 2.48
N LYS A 140 -0.51 12.43 3.48
CA LYS A 140 -0.77 11.12 4.07
C LYS A 140 -1.39 10.14 3.07
N SER A 141 -2.37 10.57 2.26
CA SER A 141 -2.96 9.72 1.23
C SER A 141 -1.97 9.31 0.15
N ILE A 142 -1.04 10.19 -0.22
CA ILE A 142 0.05 9.87 -1.16
C ILE A 142 1.05 8.92 -0.50
N HIS A 143 1.41 9.17 0.76
CA HIS A 143 2.35 8.34 1.51
C HIS A 143 1.83 6.93 1.78
N ASP A 144 0.56 6.78 2.15
CA ASP A 144 -0.05 5.49 2.45
C ASP A 144 -0.45 4.70 1.19
N ASN A 145 -0.25 5.26 -0.01
CA ASN A 145 -0.53 4.55 -1.25
C ASN A 145 0.54 3.48 -1.51
N ASP A 146 0.16 2.20 -1.43
CA ASP A 146 1.09 1.08 -1.58
C ASP A 146 1.89 1.09 -2.89
N LYS A 147 1.26 1.49 -4.01
CA LYS A 147 1.97 1.62 -5.29
C LYS A 147 3.02 2.73 -5.23
N ALA A 148 2.67 3.89 -4.66
CA ALA A 148 3.62 4.98 -4.48
C ALA A 148 4.75 4.60 -3.50
N ARG A 149 4.45 3.84 -2.45
CA ARG A 149 5.45 3.34 -1.50
C ARG A 149 6.45 2.40 -2.17
N LEU A 150 5.95 1.53 -3.06
CA LEU A 150 6.76 0.53 -3.73
C LEU A 150 7.54 1.08 -4.94
N TYR A 151 6.94 1.96 -5.74
CA TYR A 151 7.49 2.37 -7.04
C TYR A 151 8.04 3.80 -7.08
N MET A 152 7.88 4.59 -6.03
CA MET A 152 8.42 5.95 -5.96
C MET A 152 9.34 6.10 -4.76
N THR A 153 10.44 6.83 -4.92
CA THR A 153 11.31 7.20 -3.79
C THR A 153 10.58 8.14 -2.82
N ALA A 154 11.17 8.34 -1.63
CA ALA A 154 10.64 9.32 -0.68
C ALA A 154 10.56 10.73 -1.29
N ASP A 155 11.60 11.14 -2.03
CA ASP A 155 11.66 12.44 -2.70
C ASP A 155 10.62 12.57 -3.81
N GLN A 156 10.43 11.55 -4.65
CA GLN A 156 9.40 11.58 -5.70
C GLN A 156 7.99 11.68 -5.12
N ARG A 157 7.71 11.01 -3.99
CA ARG A 157 6.44 11.17 -3.27
C ARG A 157 6.29 12.57 -2.69
N ASN A 158 7.39 13.16 -2.19
CA ASN A 158 7.40 14.51 -1.68
C ASN A 158 7.15 15.54 -2.80
N ASP A 159 7.80 15.38 -3.95
CA ASP A 159 7.60 16.21 -5.14
C ASP A 159 6.15 16.13 -5.62
N MET A 160 5.55 14.93 -5.63
CA MET A 160 4.14 14.76 -5.96
C MET A 160 3.22 15.49 -4.97
N ALA A 161 3.50 15.38 -3.67
CA ALA A 161 2.71 16.04 -2.63
C ALA A 161 2.82 17.57 -2.66
N THR A 162 4.01 18.08 -2.99
CA THR A 162 4.35 19.52 -3.01
C THR A 162 4.23 20.16 -4.40
N HIS A 163 3.86 19.38 -5.41
CA HIS A 163 3.63 19.87 -6.77
C HIS A 163 2.60 21.01 -6.76
N HIS A 164 2.83 22.07 -7.53
CA HIS A 164 1.96 23.26 -7.54
C HIS A 164 0.47 22.97 -7.81
N LYS A 165 0.16 21.91 -8.57
CA LYS A 165 -1.23 21.46 -8.82
C LYS A 165 -1.89 20.79 -7.61
N ASN A 166 -1.10 20.25 -6.68
CA ASN A 166 -1.58 19.64 -5.45
C ASN A 166 -1.59 20.62 -4.27
N LEU A 167 -1.13 21.86 -4.46
CA LEU A 167 -1.12 22.87 -3.41
C LEU A 167 -2.22 23.90 -3.63
N ALA A 168 -2.91 24.23 -2.55
CA ALA A 168 -3.96 25.25 -2.52
C ALA A 168 -3.72 26.20 -1.35
N VAL A 169 -3.82 27.50 -1.59
CA VAL A 169 -3.81 28.50 -0.53
C VAL A 169 -5.23 28.64 0.01
N THR A 170 -5.41 28.40 1.31
CA THR A 170 -6.74 28.44 1.92
C THR A 170 -6.70 28.97 3.36
N ASN A 171 -7.87 29.29 3.89
CA ASN A 171 -8.04 29.62 5.30
C ASN A 171 -7.72 28.41 6.20
N GLY A 172 -7.06 28.67 7.31
CA GLY A 172 -6.68 27.67 8.30
C GLY A 172 -7.89 26.92 8.88
N SER A 173 -9.05 27.54 9.01
CA SER A 173 -10.27 26.85 9.47
C SER A 173 -10.76 25.81 8.46
N VAL A 174 -10.65 26.11 7.17
CA VAL A 174 -11.01 25.20 6.07
C VAL A 174 -10.04 24.03 6.03
N ASN A 175 -8.73 24.30 6.04
CA ASN A 175 -7.69 23.26 6.08
C ASN A 175 -7.84 22.34 7.31
N GLN A 176 -7.99 22.92 8.51
CA GLN A 176 -8.19 22.15 9.75
C GLN A 176 -9.46 21.29 9.70
N SER A 177 -10.54 21.78 9.08
CA SER A 177 -11.77 21.01 8.92
C SER A 177 -11.65 19.88 7.89
N LYS A 178 -10.84 20.06 6.83
CA LYS A 178 -10.56 19.04 5.81
C LYS A 178 -9.71 17.91 6.36
N GLY A 179 -8.63 18.24 7.06
CA GLY A 179 -7.71 17.26 7.61
C GLY A 179 -7.14 16.35 6.52
N ALA A 180 -7.17 15.04 6.75
CA ALA A 180 -6.61 14.05 5.81
C ALA A 180 -7.55 13.68 4.64
N LYS A 181 -8.81 14.11 4.68
CA LYS A 181 -9.81 13.77 3.66
C LYS A 181 -9.44 14.38 2.31
N SER A 182 -9.89 13.73 1.23
CA SER A 182 -9.88 14.35 -0.10
C SER A 182 -10.80 15.57 -0.10
N LEU A 183 -10.56 16.51 -1.01
CA LEU A 183 -11.42 17.69 -1.14
C LEU A 183 -12.88 17.30 -1.45
N GLU A 184 -13.10 16.29 -2.30
CA GLU A 184 -14.43 15.75 -2.64
C GLU A 184 -15.16 15.24 -1.39
N ASP A 185 -14.53 14.30 -0.69
CA ASP A 185 -15.15 13.64 0.46
C ASP A 185 -15.42 14.63 1.58
N TRP A 186 -14.52 15.60 1.76
CA TRP A 186 -14.69 16.65 2.75
C TRP A 186 -15.86 17.56 2.38
N MET A 187 -15.97 18.00 1.13
CA MET A 187 -17.03 18.91 0.67
C MET A 187 -18.43 18.33 0.93
N HIS A 188 -18.62 17.04 0.68
CA HIS A 188 -19.90 16.34 0.87
C HIS A 188 -20.12 15.81 2.30
N SER A 189 -19.11 15.90 3.18
CA SER A 189 -19.28 15.53 4.58
C SER A 189 -20.19 16.53 5.32
N SER A 190 -21.14 16.04 6.11
CA SER A 190 -21.99 16.89 6.96
C SER A 190 -21.18 17.58 8.07
N ASN A 191 -21.46 18.87 8.26
CA ASN A 191 -20.89 19.67 9.32
C ASN A 191 -21.78 19.63 10.56
N LYS A 192 -21.28 19.05 11.65
CA LYS A 192 -22.02 18.89 12.91
C LYS A 192 -22.53 20.20 13.53
N LYS A 193 -21.90 21.34 13.22
CA LYS A 193 -22.30 22.65 13.79
C LYS A 193 -23.47 23.28 13.05
N THR A 194 -23.56 23.07 11.75
CA THR A 194 -24.55 23.75 10.90
C THR A 194 -25.61 22.82 10.30
N GLY A 195 -25.41 21.49 10.35
CA GLY A 195 -26.27 20.50 9.71
C GLY A 195 -26.07 20.34 8.20
N TYR A 196 -25.63 21.39 7.52
CA TYR A 196 -25.29 21.38 6.08
C TYR A 196 -23.97 20.66 5.76
N ASP A 197 -23.72 20.42 4.47
CA ASP A 197 -22.42 19.95 3.98
C ASP A 197 -21.33 21.01 4.15
N ASN A 198 -20.06 20.58 4.17
CA ASN A 198 -18.95 21.51 4.36
C ASN A 198 -18.81 22.50 3.20
N ALA A 199 -19.17 22.10 1.97
CA ALA A 199 -19.16 23.01 0.83
C ALA A 199 -20.04 24.25 1.11
N THR A 200 -21.25 24.03 1.61
CA THR A 200 -22.17 25.09 2.01
C THR A 200 -21.67 25.84 3.25
N THR A 201 -21.24 25.13 4.29
CA THR A 201 -20.80 25.75 5.56
C THR A 201 -19.63 26.72 5.36
N TYR A 202 -18.64 26.35 4.55
CA TYR A 202 -17.45 27.18 4.33
C TYR A 202 -17.58 28.11 3.11
N GLY A 203 -18.59 27.89 2.25
CA GLY A 203 -18.81 28.65 1.02
C GLY A 203 -17.76 28.32 -0.05
N VAL A 204 -17.61 27.03 -0.34
CA VAL A 204 -16.67 26.49 -1.34
C VAL A 204 -17.23 26.69 -2.75
N ASP A 205 -16.39 27.15 -3.68
CA ASP A 205 -16.73 27.30 -5.10
C ASP A 205 -16.64 25.94 -5.83
N VAL A 206 -17.75 25.19 -5.80
CA VAL A 206 -17.84 23.83 -6.34
C VAL A 206 -17.56 23.78 -7.85
N LYS A 207 -17.99 24.79 -8.62
CA LYS A 207 -17.87 24.79 -10.09
C LYS A 207 -16.43 24.78 -10.58
N LYS A 208 -15.52 25.43 -9.84
CA LYS A 208 -14.11 25.50 -10.23
C LYS A 208 -13.28 24.35 -9.67
N ASN A 209 -13.63 23.82 -8.50
CA ASN A 209 -12.92 22.69 -7.90
C ASN A 209 -13.04 21.40 -8.72
N HIS A 210 -14.11 21.23 -9.51
CA HIS A 210 -14.22 20.12 -10.47
C HIS A 210 -13.40 20.33 -11.76
N ARG A 211 -13.03 21.57 -12.11
CA ARG A 211 -12.30 21.90 -13.35
C ARG A 211 -10.77 21.85 -13.22
N ASN A 212 -10.27 21.88 -11.98
CA ASN A 212 -8.84 21.90 -11.67
C ASN A 212 -8.28 20.50 -11.31
N ARG A 213 -9.03 19.44 -11.58
CA ARG A 213 -8.61 18.05 -11.38
C ARG A 213 -8.09 17.43 -12.66
#